data_AF-A0AAF3FSM9-F1
#
_entry.id   AF-A0AAF3FSM9-F1
#
_cell.length_a   1.000
_cell.length_b   1.000
_cell.length_c   1.000
_cell.angle_alpha   90.00
_cell.angle_beta   90.00
_cell.angle_gamma   90.00
#
_symmetry.space_group_name_H-M   'P 1'
#
loop_
_entity.id
_entity.type
_entity.pdbx_description
1 polymer ?
#
loop_
_entity_poly.entity_id
_entity_poly.type
_entity_poly.pdbx_seq_one_letter_code
_entity_poly.pdbx_strand_id
1 'polypeptide(L)'
;MIGHARTSLLPDGSTEYKGIENLHPVDIVAALSFTTGIIQLIMWLFRLEFLTAYMSDAVVNGFMFGAAIHSARSQLPALLGIKVPNRDSEFFMIIYQLIDICKEFDHVNWKVLLISLTSITFLLGSRFLSDRYWPFKKIPFPSELILLVSVTIFSHFLKIHEKWKVNIINDIPTG
;
A
#
# COMPACT_ATOMS: atom_id res chain seq x y z
N MET A 1 -2.83 8.24 -2.30
CA MET A 1 -2.86 8.80 -3.67
C MET A 1 -4.15 9.54 -3.99
N ILE A 2 -5.34 9.11 -3.57
CA ILE A 2 -6.60 9.85 -3.88
C ILE A 2 -6.81 11.11 -3.01
N GLY A 3 -6.35 11.11 -1.76
CA GLY A 3 -6.47 12.30 -0.89
C GLY A 3 -5.75 13.55 -1.40
N HIS A 4 -4.68 13.39 -2.19
CA HIS A 4 -3.89 14.50 -2.77
C HIS A 4 -4.35 14.91 -4.18
N ALA A 5 -5.19 14.12 -4.85
CA ALA A 5 -5.82 14.58 -6.11
C ALA A 5 -6.73 15.82 -5.87
N ARG A 6 -7.14 16.06 -4.61
CA ARG A 6 -7.84 17.28 -4.20
C ARG A 6 -6.94 18.53 -4.17
N THR A 7 -5.63 18.40 -3.93
CA THR A 7 -4.74 19.56 -3.68
C THR A 7 -3.98 20.06 -4.92
N SER A 8 -3.79 19.21 -5.93
CA SER A 8 -2.94 19.54 -7.10
C SER A 8 -3.70 20.07 -8.33
N LEU A 9 -5.03 20.24 -8.26
CA LEU A 9 -5.87 20.68 -9.38
C LEU A 9 -6.14 22.20 -9.41
N LEU A 10 -5.53 22.99 -8.52
CA LEU A 10 -5.85 24.43 -8.34
C LEU A 10 -4.73 25.35 -8.86
N PRO A 11 -4.94 26.09 -9.98
CA PRO A 11 -3.97 27.07 -10.47
C PRO A 11 -4.02 28.42 -9.74
N ASP A 12 -5.09 28.75 -8.99
CA ASP A 12 -5.42 30.15 -8.66
C ASP A 12 -5.60 30.48 -7.17
N GLY A 13 -5.11 29.65 -6.24
CA GLY A 13 -5.16 29.98 -4.80
C GLY A 13 -6.57 30.13 -4.21
N SER A 14 -7.62 29.77 -4.96
CA SER A 14 -8.98 29.60 -4.47
C SER A 14 -9.07 28.23 -3.77
N THR A 15 -9.25 28.24 -2.46
CA THR A 15 -9.30 27.03 -1.62
C THR A 15 -10.59 26.21 -1.74
N GLU A 16 -11.50 26.57 -2.65
CA GLU A 16 -12.86 26.04 -2.61
C GLU A 16 -13.46 25.87 -4.02
N TYR A 17 -13.39 24.64 -4.55
CA TYR A 17 -14.31 24.22 -5.62
C TYR A 17 -15.67 23.91 -4.98
N LYS A 18 -16.66 24.79 -5.17
CA LYS A 18 -18.08 24.51 -4.90
C LYS A 18 -18.51 23.26 -5.68
N GLY A 19 -18.46 22.10 -5.04
CA GLY A 19 -18.77 20.81 -5.64
C GLY A 19 -17.87 19.66 -5.20
N ILE A 20 -16.62 19.93 -4.79
CA ILE A 20 -15.66 18.89 -4.35
C ILE A 20 -15.65 18.71 -2.83
N GLU A 21 -16.20 19.66 -2.07
CA GLU A 21 -16.17 19.64 -0.59
C GLU A 21 -16.71 18.33 0.01
N ASN A 22 -17.80 17.81 -0.55
CA ASN A 22 -18.47 16.59 -0.09
C ASN A 22 -17.93 15.28 -0.71
N LEU A 23 -16.94 15.32 -1.61
CA LEU A 23 -16.43 14.12 -2.30
C LEU A 23 -15.37 13.42 -1.47
N HIS A 24 -15.73 12.34 -0.78
CA HIS A 24 -14.78 11.55 -0.02
C HIS A 24 -13.80 10.84 -0.97
N PRO A 25 -12.54 10.57 -0.58
CA PRO A 25 -11.60 9.83 -1.44
C PRO A 25 -12.15 8.48 -1.91
N VAL A 26 -13.03 7.86 -1.11
CA VAL A 26 -13.72 6.61 -1.47
C VAL A 26 -14.62 6.80 -2.69
N ASP A 27 -15.31 7.93 -2.82
CA ASP A 27 -16.20 8.22 -3.95
C ASP A 27 -15.41 8.37 -5.25
N ILE A 28 -14.25 9.04 -5.18
CA ILE A 28 -13.35 9.22 -6.34
C ILE A 28 -12.81 7.85 -6.79
N VAL A 29 -12.38 7.00 -5.85
CA VAL A 29 -11.93 5.63 -6.16
C VAL A 29 -13.05 4.80 -6.76
N ALA A 30 -14.26 4.90 -6.23
CA ALA A 30 -15.42 4.17 -6.73
C ALA A 30 -15.75 4.58 -8.17
N ALA A 31 -15.81 5.88 -8.45
CA ALA A 31 -16.04 6.40 -9.81
C ALA A 31 -14.93 6.00 -10.78
N LEU A 32 -13.66 6.06 -10.36
CA LEU A 32 -12.52 5.63 -11.17
C LEU A 32 -12.61 4.13 -11.47
N SER A 33 -12.87 3.30 -10.46
CA SER A 33 -12.97 1.84 -10.61
C SER A 33 -14.15 1.43 -11.49
N PHE A 34 -15.28 2.12 -11.37
CA PHE A 34 -16.44 1.90 -12.22
C PHE A 34 -16.13 2.26 -13.68
N THR A 35 -15.48 3.40 -13.90
CA THR A 35 -15.08 3.86 -15.24
C THR A 35 -14.06 2.93 -15.87
N THR A 36 -13.05 2.47 -15.13
CA THR A 36 -12.08 1.50 -15.63
C THR A 36 -12.75 0.16 -15.98
N GLY A 37 -13.74 -0.29 -15.21
CA GLY A 37 -14.56 -1.46 -15.52
C GLY A 37 -15.36 -1.31 -16.82
N ILE A 38 -15.95 -0.15 -17.07
CA ILE A 38 -16.64 0.14 -18.36
C ILE A 38 -15.66 0.07 -19.52
N ILE A 39 -14.48 0.69 -19.38
CA ILE A 39 -13.44 0.65 -20.43
C ILE A 39 -13.00 -0.80 -20.68
N GLN A 40 -12.82 -1.60 -19.63
CA GLN A 40 -12.49 -3.03 -19.76
C GLN A 40 -13.58 -3.82 -20.49
N LEU A 41 -14.86 -3.56 -20.21
CA LEU A 41 -15.99 -4.21 -20.90
C LEU A 41 -16.05 -3.83 -22.38
N ILE A 42 -15.82 -2.55 -22.69
CA ILE A 42 -15.73 -2.06 -24.07
C ILE A 42 -14.56 -2.74 -24.80
N MET A 43 -13.38 -2.79 -24.19
CA MET A 43 -12.22 -3.47 -24.78
C MET A 43 -12.49 -4.96 -25.03
N TRP A 44 -13.18 -5.63 -24.11
CA TRP A 44 -13.60 -7.02 -24.28
C TRP A 44 -14.60 -7.18 -25.44
N LEU A 45 -15.60 -6.29 -25.56
CA LEU A 45 -16.59 -6.32 -26.65
C LEU A 45 -15.93 -6.15 -28.03
N PHE A 46 -14.96 -5.24 -28.14
CA PHE A 46 -14.17 -5.03 -29.35
C PHE A 46 -13.05 -6.07 -29.55
N ARG A 47 -12.92 -7.06 -28.66
CA ARG A 47 -11.85 -8.08 -28.67
C ARG A 47 -10.45 -7.47 -28.80
N LEU A 48 -10.20 -6.36 -28.10
CA LEU A 48 -8.90 -5.69 -28.09
C LEU A 48 -7.84 -6.42 -27.24
N GLU A 49 -8.08 -7.69 -26.91
CA GLU A 49 -7.13 -8.56 -26.19
C GLU A 49 -5.80 -8.71 -26.94
N PHE A 50 -5.79 -8.60 -28.27
CA PHE A 50 -4.57 -8.64 -29.08
C PHE A 50 -3.55 -7.57 -28.66
N LEU A 51 -4.01 -6.43 -28.11
CA LEU A 51 -3.12 -5.35 -27.67
C LEU A 51 -2.26 -5.79 -26.48
N THR A 52 -2.84 -6.60 -25.58
CA THR A 52 -2.09 -7.17 -24.46
C THR A 52 -1.08 -8.22 -24.92
N ALA A 53 -1.39 -8.98 -25.98
CA ALA A 53 -0.45 -9.92 -26.61
C ALA A 53 0.69 -9.21 -27.36
N TYR A 54 0.55 -7.92 -27.68
CA TYR A 54 1.58 -7.12 -28.34
C TYR A 54 2.56 -6.45 -27.36
N MET A 55 2.24 -6.44 -26.06
CA MET A 55 3.17 -5.97 -25.04
C MET A 55 4.29 -6.99 -24.91
N SER A 56 5.53 -6.55 -25.14
CA SER A 56 6.68 -7.44 -24.97
C SER A 56 6.87 -7.80 -23.50
N ASP A 57 7.39 -9.00 -23.25
CA ASP A 57 7.73 -9.45 -21.89
C ASP A 57 8.62 -8.44 -21.16
N ALA A 58 9.49 -7.74 -21.89
CA ALA A 58 10.36 -6.69 -21.34
C ALA A 58 9.57 -5.49 -20.78
N VAL A 59 8.51 -5.05 -21.47
CA VAL A 59 7.67 -3.92 -21.03
C VAL A 59 6.87 -4.34 -19.79
N VAL A 60 6.27 -5.53 -19.80
CA VAL A 60 5.47 -6.03 -18.67
C VAL A 60 6.36 -6.25 -17.44
N ASN A 61 7.53 -6.87 -17.60
CA ASN A 61 8.49 -7.08 -16.51
C ASN A 61 9.04 -5.75 -15.97
N GLY A 62 9.36 -4.80 -16.84
CA GLY A 62 9.79 -3.46 -16.44
C GLY A 62 8.73 -2.73 -15.61
N PHE A 63 7.47 -2.80 -16.02
CA PHE A 63 6.34 -2.24 -15.28
C PHE A 63 6.16 -2.91 -13.90
N MET A 64 6.16 -4.25 -13.84
CA MET A 64 6.03 -4.99 -12.58
C MET A 64 7.18 -4.69 -11.62
N PHE A 65 8.41 -4.59 -12.12
CA PHE A 65 9.56 -4.21 -11.32
C PHE A 65 9.45 -2.79 -10.76
N GLY A 66 9.01 -1.83 -11.59
CA GLY A 66 8.73 -0.46 -11.16
C GLY A 66 7.65 -0.40 -10.08
N ALA A 67 6.56 -1.15 -10.26
CA ALA A 67 5.50 -1.27 -9.26
C ALA A 67 6.01 -1.91 -7.96
N ALA A 68 6.86 -2.94 -8.03
CA ALA A 68 7.45 -3.57 -6.85
C ALA A 68 8.34 -2.61 -6.06
N ILE A 69 9.19 -1.82 -6.72
CA ILE A 69 9.99 -0.77 -6.06
C ILE A 69 9.07 0.26 -5.41
N HIS A 70 8.03 0.71 -6.12
CA HIS A 70 7.08 1.67 -5.59
C HIS A 70 6.38 1.16 -4.33
N SER A 71 5.88 -0.09 -4.35
CA SER A 71 5.27 -0.74 -3.19
C SER A 71 6.24 -0.92 -2.03
N ALA A 72 7.46 -1.42 -2.30
CA ALA A 72 8.49 -1.54 -1.27
C ALA A 72 8.75 -0.19 -0.60
N ARG A 73 8.98 0.86 -1.39
CA ARG A 73 9.22 2.22 -0.89
C ARG A 73 8.06 2.77 -0.06
N SER A 74 6.82 2.45 -0.41
CA SER A 74 5.63 2.88 0.35
C SER A 74 5.51 2.23 1.74
N GLN A 75 6.13 1.05 1.91
CA GLN A 75 6.08 0.29 3.16
C GLN A 75 7.22 0.63 4.11
N LEU A 76 8.38 1.08 3.61
CA LEU A 76 9.56 1.40 4.43
C LEU A 76 9.26 2.30 5.65
N PRO A 77 8.57 3.45 5.52
CA PRO A 77 8.26 4.31 6.66
C PRO A 77 7.42 3.60 7.74
N ALA A 78 6.49 2.74 7.33
CA ALA A 78 5.65 1.97 8.24
C ALA A 78 6.45 0.89 8.98
N LEU A 79 7.41 0.22 8.32
CA LEU A 79 8.30 -0.76 8.96
C LEU A 79 9.21 -0.13 10.02
N LEU A 80 9.66 1.10 9.77
CA LEU A 80 10.52 1.89 10.66
C LEU A 80 9.74 2.66 11.74
N GLY A 81 8.41 2.79 11.58
CA GLY A 81 7.56 3.53 12.50
C GLY A 81 7.78 5.05 12.46
N ILE A 82 8.28 5.58 11.34
CA ILE A 82 8.54 7.02 11.15
C ILE A 82 7.44 7.65 10.30
N LYS A 83 7.21 8.95 10.50
CA LYS A 83 6.29 9.74 9.67
C LYS A 83 7.12 10.56 8.69
N VAL A 84 7.11 10.16 7.42
CA VAL A 84 7.78 10.91 6.35
C VAL A 84 6.75 11.76 5.63
N PRO A 85 6.95 13.08 5.51
CA PRO A 85 6.04 13.92 4.74
C PRO A 85 6.00 13.45 3.28
N ASN A 86 4.80 13.44 2.70
CA ASN A 86 4.67 13.19 1.26
C ASN A 86 5.13 14.45 0.53
N ARG A 87 6.09 14.28 -0.39
CA ARG A 87 6.53 15.37 -1.27
C ARG A 87 5.69 15.37 -2.54
N ASP A 88 5.10 16.53 -2.85
CA ASP A 88 4.45 16.81 -4.12
C ASP A 88 5.49 17.32 -5.14
N SER A 89 6.51 16.51 -5.46
CA SER A 89 7.48 16.85 -6.49
C SER A 89 7.25 15.99 -7.74
N GLU A 90 7.01 16.64 -8.88
CA GLU A 90 6.65 15.96 -10.14
C GLU A 90 7.78 15.10 -10.72
N PHE A 91 9.05 15.41 -10.40
CA PHE A 91 10.23 14.68 -10.88
C PHE A 91 11.03 14.05 -9.73
N PHE A 92 11.53 12.83 -9.94
CA PHE A 92 12.37 12.06 -8.99
C PHE A 92 11.79 11.85 -7.57
N MET A 93 10.47 11.90 -7.39
CA MET A 93 9.78 11.75 -6.10
C MET A 93 10.23 10.51 -5.29
N ILE A 94 10.48 9.39 -5.98
CA ILE A 94 10.94 8.15 -5.34
C ILE A 94 12.29 8.38 -4.62
N ILE A 95 13.24 9.06 -5.27
CA ILE A 95 14.58 9.33 -4.74
C ILE A 95 14.51 10.32 -3.58
N TYR A 96 13.78 11.42 -3.74
CA TYR A 96 13.68 12.43 -2.68
C TYR A 96 13.08 11.87 -1.39
N GLN A 97 12.07 11.03 -1.50
CA GLN A 97 11.46 10.44 -0.31
C GLN A 97 12.34 9.34 0.31
N LEU A 98 13.15 8.62 -0.49
CA LEU A 98 14.20 7.75 0.05
C LEU A 98 15.22 8.56 0.86
N ILE A 99 15.63 9.73 0.36
CA ILE A 99 16.50 10.64 1.10
C ILE A 99 15.83 11.10 2.40
N ASP A 100 14.55 11.44 2.38
CA ASP A 100 13.82 11.84 3.59
C ASP A 100 13.71 10.68 4.60
N ILE A 101 13.47 9.46 4.14
CA ILE A 101 13.50 8.26 4.99
C ILE A 101 14.87 8.11 5.66
N CYS A 102 15.96 8.31 4.91
CA CYS A 102 17.31 8.23 5.45
C CYS A 102 17.62 9.35 6.45
N LYS A 103 17.06 10.55 6.25
CA LYS A 103 17.23 11.68 7.18
C LYS A 103 16.46 11.49 8.48
N GLU A 104 15.29 10.90 8.40
CA GLU A 104 14.41 10.63 9.55
C GLU A 104 14.79 9.34 10.29
N PHE A 105 15.90 8.70 9.91
CA PHE A 105 16.33 7.43 10.49
C PHE A 105 16.62 7.52 12.01
N ASP A 106 17.02 8.68 12.51
CA ASP A 106 17.24 8.89 13.94
C ASP A 106 15.94 8.89 14.77
N HIS A 107 14.78 9.08 14.12
CA HIS A 107 13.46 9.10 14.75
C HIS A 107 12.73 7.75 14.70
N VAL A 108 13.43 6.67 14.36
CA VAL A 108 12.89 5.31 14.26
C VAL A 108 12.28 4.84 15.58
N ASN A 109 11.04 4.34 15.51
CA ASN A 109 10.42 3.68 16.65
C ASN A 109 10.89 2.23 16.73
N TRP A 110 11.87 1.98 17.60
CA TRP A 110 12.47 0.65 17.78
C TRP A 110 11.46 -0.48 18.04
N LYS A 111 10.33 -0.16 18.70
CA LYS A 111 9.28 -1.14 18.99
C LYS A 111 8.54 -1.58 17.72
N VAL A 112 8.26 -0.62 16.83
CA VAL A 112 7.66 -0.90 15.52
C VAL A 112 8.63 -1.70 14.66
N LEU A 113 9.92 -1.35 14.69
CA LEU A 113 10.96 -2.08 13.98
C LEU A 113 11.05 -3.55 14.44
N LEU A 114 10.95 -3.81 15.75
CA LEU A 114 10.95 -5.17 16.27
C LEU A 114 9.72 -5.97 15.81
N ILE A 115 8.53 -5.35 15.86
CA ILE A 115 7.29 -5.99 15.38
C ILE A 115 7.36 -6.27 13.88
N SER A 116 7.90 -5.34 13.09
CA SER A 116 8.03 -5.50 11.65
C SER A 116 9.07 -6.56 11.29
N LEU A 117 10.22 -6.61 11.96
CA LEU A 117 11.26 -7.62 11.76
C LEU A 117 10.78 -9.04 12.11
N THR A 118 10.09 -9.18 13.24
CA THR A 118 9.51 -10.47 13.66
C THR A 118 8.42 -10.92 12.69
N SER A 119 7.58 -10.00 12.21
CA SER A 119 6.57 -10.27 11.19
C SER A 119 7.19 -10.74 9.87
N ILE A 120 8.24 -10.06 9.39
CA ILE A 120 8.95 -10.45 8.16
C ILE A 120 9.59 -11.83 8.31
N THR A 121 10.24 -12.08 9.45
CA THR A 121 10.88 -13.38 9.73
C THR A 121 9.85 -14.50 9.79
N PHE A 122 8.68 -14.26 10.39
CA PHE A 122 7.57 -15.20 10.39
C PHE A 122 7.04 -15.49 8.98
N LEU A 123 6.83 -14.46 8.15
CA LEU A 123 6.35 -14.63 6.77
C LEU A 123 7.35 -15.41 5.91
N LEU A 124 8.64 -15.08 6.01
CA LEU A 124 9.68 -15.83 5.30
C LEU A 124 9.78 -17.27 5.81
N GLY A 125 9.80 -17.46 7.13
CA GLY A 125 9.88 -18.78 7.75
C GLY A 125 8.68 -19.66 7.42
N SER A 126 7.46 -19.10 7.46
CA SER A 126 6.23 -19.81 7.10
C SER A 126 6.19 -20.18 5.62
N ARG A 127 6.76 -19.36 4.73
CA ARG A 127 6.93 -19.72 3.32
C ARG A 127 7.83 -20.94 3.15
N PHE A 128 9.01 -20.94 3.78
CA PHE A 128 9.91 -22.11 3.74
C PHE A 128 9.28 -23.37 4.35
N LEU A 129 8.54 -23.23 5.45
CA LEU A 129 7.83 -24.34 6.09
C LEU A 129 6.68 -24.84 5.20
N SER A 130 5.94 -23.93 4.57
CA SER A 130 4.85 -24.26 3.64
C SER A 130 5.39 -25.05 2.46
N ASP A 131 6.48 -24.61 1.84
CA ASP A 131 7.09 -25.32 0.70
C ASP A 131 7.55 -26.74 1.08
N ARG A 132 7.93 -26.97 2.34
CA ARG A 132 8.46 -28.25 2.80
C ARG A 132 7.40 -29.21 3.36
N TYR A 133 6.46 -28.71 4.17
CA TYR A 133 5.60 -29.53 5.02
C TYR A 133 4.11 -29.42 4.70
N TRP A 134 3.69 -28.48 3.86
CA TRP A 134 2.28 -28.28 3.58
C TRP A 134 1.73 -29.41 2.69
N PRO A 135 0.80 -30.25 3.18
CA PRO A 135 0.33 -31.41 2.43
C PRO A 135 -0.66 -31.02 1.33
N PHE A 136 -1.33 -29.87 1.46
CA PHE A 136 -2.33 -29.37 0.52
C PHE A 136 -1.70 -28.50 -0.58
N LYS A 137 -0.88 -29.08 -1.45
CA LYS A 137 -0.15 -28.37 -2.53
C LYS A 137 -0.97 -27.44 -3.43
N LYS A 138 -2.30 -27.61 -3.50
CA LYS A 138 -3.19 -26.77 -4.32
C LYS A 138 -3.63 -25.48 -3.63
N ILE A 139 -3.49 -25.38 -2.32
CA ILE A 139 -3.96 -24.23 -1.54
C ILE A 139 -2.72 -23.56 -0.94
N PRO A 140 -2.41 -22.30 -1.29
CA PRO A 140 -1.32 -21.58 -0.65
C PRO A 140 -1.61 -21.44 0.84
N PHE A 141 -0.60 -21.62 1.68
CA PHE A 141 -0.73 -21.48 3.12
C PHE A 141 -1.05 -20.01 3.47
N PRO A 142 -2.15 -19.71 4.22
CA PRO A 142 -2.59 -18.33 4.48
C PRO A 142 -1.81 -17.69 5.64
N SER A 143 -0.47 -17.61 5.53
CA SER A 143 0.40 -17.11 6.60
C SER A 143 0.15 -15.65 6.94
N GLU A 144 -0.22 -14.83 5.96
CA GLU A 144 -0.51 -13.40 6.14
C GLU A 144 -1.73 -13.18 7.04
N LEU A 145 -2.80 -13.96 6.83
CA LEU A 145 -4.01 -13.88 7.64
C LEU A 145 -3.75 -14.36 9.07
N ILE A 146 -3.02 -15.48 9.23
CA ILE A 146 -2.66 -16.00 10.55
C ILE A 146 -1.83 -14.98 11.33
N LEU A 147 -0.85 -14.35 10.67
CA LEU A 147 -0.04 -13.29 11.27
C LEU A 147 -0.91 -12.11 11.68
N LEU A 148 -1.78 -11.61 10.80
CA LEU A 148 -2.66 -10.47 11.07
C LEU A 148 -3.56 -10.71 12.29
N VAL A 149 -4.22 -11.87 12.35
CA VAL A 149 -5.09 -12.25 13.48
C VAL A 149 -4.28 -12.36 14.77
N SER A 150 -3.13 -13.01 14.72
CA SER A 150 -2.26 -13.20 15.89
C SER A 150 -1.75 -11.88 16.46
N VAL A 151 -1.26 -10.98 15.59
CA VAL A 151 -0.77 -9.65 15.97
C VAL A 151 -1.91 -8.77 16.50
N THR A 152 -3.10 -8.86 15.92
CA THR A 152 -4.29 -8.12 16.39
C THR A 152 -4.68 -8.55 17.81
N ILE A 153 -4.75 -9.86 18.06
CA ILE A 153 -5.04 -10.41 19.39
C ILE A 153 -3.99 -9.94 20.40
N PHE A 154 -2.70 -10.07 20.05
CA PHE A 154 -1.60 -9.64 20.90
C PHE A 154 -1.63 -8.13 21.20
N SER A 155 -1.96 -7.32 20.19
CA SER A 155 -2.10 -5.87 20.31
C SER A 155 -3.20 -5.48 21.30
N HIS A 156 -4.34 -6.18 21.27
CA HIS A 156 -5.45 -5.96 22.19
C HIS A 156 -5.07 -6.26 23.65
N PHE A 157 -4.43 -7.41 23.90
CA PHE A 157 -4.02 -7.80 25.26
C PHE A 157 -2.95 -6.89 25.86
N LEU A 158 -2.00 -6.41 25.05
CA LEU A 158 -0.87 -5.61 25.53
C LEU A 158 -1.10 -4.09 25.49
N LYS A 159 -2.25 -3.64 24.95
CA LYS A 159 -2.56 -2.21 24.74
C LYS A 159 -1.38 -1.46 24.11
N ILE A 160 -0.87 -2.00 23.00
CA ILE A 160 0.36 -1.54 22.35
C ILE A 160 0.27 -0.06 21.95
N HIS A 161 -0.92 0.42 21.56
CA HIS A 161 -1.12 1.83 21.22
C HIS A 161 -0.81 2.78 22.37
N GLU A 162 -1.42 2.52 23.54
CA GLU A 162 -1.33 3.37 24.72
C GLU A 162 0.08 3.36 25.34
N LYS A 163 0.72 2.19 25.40
CA LYS A 163 2.04 2.05 26.03
C LYS A 163 3.20 2.38 25.09
N TRP A 164 3.09 2.05 23.81
CA TRP A 164 4.25 2.00 22.90
C TRP A 164 4.20 3.03 21.78
N LYS A 165 3.19 3.92 21.76
CA LYS A 165 2.98 4.97 20.74
C LYS A 165 3.06 4.41 19.32
N VAL A 166 2.62 3.17 19.15
CA VAL A 166 2.53 2.52 17.83
C VAL A 166 1.22 2.96 17.19
N ASN A 167 1.29 3.39 15.93
CA ASN A 167 0.10 3.74 15.18
C ASN A 167 -0.71 2.46 14.90
N ILE A 168 -1.95 2.40 15.35
CA ILE A 168 -2.86 1.28 15.07
C ILE A 168 -3.94 1.73 14.10
N ILE A 169 -4.59 0.76 13.45
CA ILE A 169 -5.79 1.02 12.67
C ILE A 169 -6.89 1.40 13.64
N ASN A 170 -7.50 2.58 13.44
CA ASN A 170 -8.58 3.09 14.26
C ASN A 170 -9.93 2.46 13.85
N ASP A 171 -11.03 2.99 14.39
CA ASP A 171 -12.37 2.49 14.11
C ASP A 171 -12.66 2.39 12.61
N ILE A 172 -13.14 1.22 12.22
CA ILE A 172 -13.60 0.93 10.86
C ILE A 172 -15.11 1.12 10.89
N PRO A 173 -15.69 2.01 10.06
CA PRO A 173 -17.14 2.17 10.01
C PRO A 173 -17.77 0.83 9.63
N THR A 174 -18.67 0.35 10.50
CA THR A 174 -19.54 -0.77 10.17
C THR A 174 -20.71 -0.18 9.38
N GLY A 175 -20.92 -0.72 8.17
CA GLY A 175 -21.80 -0.13 7.15
C GLY A 175 -23.24 0.09 7.57
#